data_AF-A0A1R3WV05-F1
#
_entry.id   AF-A0A1R3WV05-F1
#
_cell.length_a   1.000
_cell.length_b   1.000
_cell.length_c   1.000
_cell.angle_alpha   90.00
_cell.angle_beta   90.00
_cell.angle_gamma   90.00
#
_symmetry.space_group_name_H-M   'P 1'
#
loop_
_entity.id
_entity.type
_entity.pdbx_description
1 polymer ?
#
loop_
_entity_poly.entity_id
_entity_poly.type
_entity_poly.pdbx_seq_one_letter_code
_entity_poly.pdbx_strand_id
1 'polypeptide(L)'
;MKLESLPLLVAAVTLSGCIMTDPASQPIGRQGANDVYEFSVTRYADALGAEAYYQQRNNYAARLCPQGYRIINEREGVTIRPAGDRLLSENRIQIACPA
;
A
#
# COMPACT_ATOMS: atom_id res chain seq x y z
N MET A 1 -32.26 -6.82 -4.27
CA MET A 1 -31.07 -6.37 -5.00
C MET A 1 -29.98 -6.12 -3.97
N LYS A 2 -28.92 -6.94 -3.96
CA LYS A 2 -27.76 -6.74 -3.06
C LYS A 2 -27.02 -5.50 -3.56
N LEU A 3 -26.98 -4.42 -2.78
CA LEU A 3 -25.99 -3.37 -3.00
C LEU A 3 -24.62 -4.00 -2.74
N GLU A 4 -23.91 -4.34 -3.81
CA GLU A 4 -22.48 -4.64 -3.73
C GLU A 4 -21.79 -3.35 -3.31
N SER A 5 -21.13 -3.40 -2.15
CA SER A 5 -20.42 -2.29 -1.54
C SER A 5 -19.17 -1.93 -2.35
N LEU A 6 -19.35 -1.24 -3.47
CA LEU A 6 -18.28 -0.68 -4.29
C LEU A 6 -18.55 0.80 -4.57
N PRO A 7 -18.29 1.72 -3.62
CA PRO A 7 -17.94 3.07 -4.06
C PRO A 7 -16.83 3.77 -3.27
N LEU A 8 -16.31 3.22 -2.16
CA LEU A 8 -15.31 3.96 -1.37
C LEU A 8 -13.90 3.95 -1.99
N LEU A 9 -13.52 2.82 -2.59
CA LEU A 9 -12.19 2.65 -3.21
C LEU A 9 -12.05 3.43 -4.53
N VAL A 10 -13.14 3.67 -5.25
CA VAL A 10 -13.10 4.28 -6.59
C VAL A 10 -12.98 5.80 -6.52
N ALA A 11 -13.61 6.44 -5.53
CA ALA A 11 -13.65 7.90 -5.43
C ALA A 11 -12.34 8.54 -4.90
N ALA A 12 -11.46 7.77 -4.25
CA ALA A 12 -10.25 8.30 -3.62
C ALA A 12 -8.98 8.18 -4.49
N VAL A 13 -8.97 7.39 -5.58
CA VAL A 13 -7.79 7.27 -6.47
C VAL A 13 -7.67 8.51 -7.36
N THR A 14 -8.79 9.20 -7.57
CA THR A 14 -9.02 10.18 -8.63
C THR A 14 -8.25 11.49 -8.47
N LEU A 15 -7.60 11.73 -7.32
CA LEU A 15 -6.91 13.01 -7.04
C LEU A 15 -5.41 12.89 -6.70
N SER A 16 -4.92 11.72 -6.25
CA SER A 16 -3.51 11.54 -5.84
C SER A 16 -2.80 10.34 -6.47
N GLY A 17 -3.52 9.48 -7.23
CA GLY A 17 -2.94 8.35 -7.94
C GLY A 17 -2.51 7.16 -7.07
N CYS A 18 -2.70 7.21 -5.75
CA CYS A 18 -2.40 6.12 -4.82
C CYS A 18 -3.41 6.06 -3.64
N ILE A 19 -3.90 4.86 -3.30
CA ILE A 19 -4.73 4.59 -2.10
C ILE A 19 -4.06 3.51 -1.26
N MET A 20 -4.12 3.63 0.06
CA MET A 20 -3.82 2.50 0.96
C MET A 20 -5.06 1.62 1.11
N THR A 21 -4.96 0.35 0.70
CA THR A 21 -6.08 -0.59 0.78
C THR A 21 -6.19 -1.28 2.14
N ASP A 22 -5.13 -1.30 2.94
CA ASP A 22 -5.14 -1.86 4.29
C ASP A 22 -4.11 -1.16 5.20
N PRO A 23 -4.57 -0.36 6.19
CA PRO A 23 -3.69 0.33 7.12
C PRO A 23 -3.41 -0.53 8.38
N ALA A 24 -3.10 -1.81 8.21
CA ALA A 24 -2.83 -2.70 9.34
C ALA A 24 -1.68 -2.13 10.20
N SER A 25 -2.04 -1.54 11.33
CA SER A 25 -1.12 -0.92 12.31
C SER A 25 -0.62 -1.93 13.34
N GLN A 26 -1.03 -3.19 13.23
CA GLN A 26 -0.60 -4.27 14.11
C GLN A 26 0.52 -5.07 13.44
N PRO A 27 1.53 -5.50 14.20
CA PRO A 27 2.59 -6.34 13.67
C PRO A 27 2.04 -7.69 13.24
N ILE A 28 2.47 -8.17 12.07
CA ILE A 28 2.13 -9.48 11.52
C ILE A 28 3.12 -10.58 11.97
N GLY A 29 4.20 -10.19 12.64
CA GLY A 29 5.22 -11.11 13.13
C GLY A 29 6.47 -10.38 13.64
N ARG A 30 7.55 -11.13 13.84
CA ARG A 30 8.87 -10.60 14.24
C ARG A 30 9.98 -11.21 13.38
N GLN A 31 11.02 -10.43 13.13
CA GLN A 31 12.26 -10.90 12.49
C GLN A 31 13.46 -10.47 13.34
N GLY A 32 14.00 -11.42 14.12
CA GLY A 32 14.99 -11.10 15.15
C GLY A 32 14.38 -10.22 16.24
N ALA A 33 15.01 -9.08 16.50
CA ALA A 33 14.54 -8.09 17.48
C ALA A 33 13.53 -7.07 16.89
N ASN A 34 13.19 -7.17 15.61
CA ASN A 34 12.33 -6.20 14.93
C ASN A 34 10.90 -6.72 14.78
N ASP A 35 9.93 -5.83 14.93
CA ASP A 35 8.53 -6.10 14.64
C ASP A 35 8.27 -5.92 13.13
N VAL A 36 7.50 -6.83 12.54
CA VAL A 36 7.22 -6.84 11.10
C VAL A 36 5.80 -6.39 10.85
N TYR A 37 5.64 -5.42 9.95
CA TYR A 37 4.35 -4.88 9.53
C TYR A 37 4.14 -5.16 8.05
N GLU A 38 2.89 -5.35 7.64
CA GLU A 38 2.48 -5.47 6.24
C GLU A 38 1.40 -4.45 5.93
N PHE A 39 1.53 -3.78 4.78
CA PHE A 39 0.51 -2.87 4.28
C PHE A 39 0.45 -2.92 2.76
N SER A 40 -0.69 -2.49 2.21
CA SER A 40 -0.90 -2.42 0.76
C SER A 40 -1.04 -0.98 0.29
N VAL A 41 -0.39 -0.66 -0.84
CA VAL A 41 -0.58 0.59 -1.57
C VAL A 41 -1.03 0.25 -2.99
N THR A 42 -2.22 0.71 -3.35
CA THR A 42 -2.78 0.63 -4.69
C THR A 42 -2.41 1.88 -5.47
N ARG A 43 -1.86 1.73 -6.67
CA ARG A 43 -1.49 2.81 -7.60
C ARG A 43 -2.05 2.59 -9.00
N TYR A 44 -2.05 3.59 -9.86
CA TYR A 44 -2.17 3.33 -11.31
C TYR A 44 -0.95 2.54 -11.82
N ALA A 45 -1.17 1.57 -12.70
CA ALA A 45 -0.12 0.75 -13.31
C ALA A 45 0.61 1.45 -14.47
N ASP A 46 0.62 2.79 -14.46
CA ASP A 46 1.30 3.65 -15.43
C ASP A 46 2.51 4.37 -14.78
N ALA A 47 3.31 5.06 -15.59
CA ALA A 47 4.52 5.74 -15.11
C ALA A 47 4.23 6.85 -14.08
N LEU A 48 3.08 7.52 -14.16
CA LEU A 48 2.70 8.56 -13.21
C LEU A 48 2.33 7.95 -11.85
N GLY A 49 1.61 6.83 -11.86
CA GLY A 49 1.33 6.06 -10.65
C GLY A 49 2.61 5.54 -9.98
N ALA A 50 3.67 5.27 -10.74
CA ALA A 50 4.92 4.76 -10.20
C ALA A 50 5.69 5.77 -9.35
N GLU A 51 5.70 7.05 -9.72
CA GLU A 51 6.39 8.09 -8.94
C GLU A 51 5.67 8.38 -7.62
N ALA A 52 4.35 8.57 -7.67
CA ALA A 52 3.52 8.80 -6.48
C ALA A 52 3.59 7.63 -5.49
N TYR A 53 3.71 6.41 -6.01
CA TYR A 53 3.81 5.20 -5.21
C TYR A 53 4.97 5.20 -4.23
N TYR A 54 6.20 5.51 -4.69
CA TYR A 54 7.37 5.43 -3.82
C TYR A 54 7.29 6.44 -2.68
N GLN A 55 6.80 7.65 -2.95
CA GLN A 55 6.57 8.65 -1.92
C GLN A 55 5.52 8.18 -0.91
N GLN A 56 4.37 7.68 -1.39
CA GLN A 56 3.30 7.22 -0.52
C GLN A 56 3.72 6.02 0.35
N ARG A 57 4.40 5.04 -0.25
CA ARG A 57 4.98 3.88 0.46
C ARG A 57 5.90 4.32 1.58
N ASN A 58 6.86 5.20 1.27
CA ASN A 58 7.87 5.65 2.24
C ASN A 58 7.25 6.50 3.35
N ASN A 59 6.33 7.38 3.02
CA ASN A 59 5.60 8.20 3.99
C ASN A 59 4.82 7.33 4.97
N TYR A 60 4.19 6.26 4.48
CA TYR A 60 3.44 5.37 5.34
C TYR A 60 4.34 4.49 6.21
N ALA A 61 5.40 3.92 5.64
CA ALA A 61 6.38 3.16 6.41
C ALA A 61 7.02 4.00 7.54
N ALA A 62 7.33 5.27 7.27
CA ALA A 62 7.85 6.20 8.27
C ALA A 62 6.81 6.53 9.37
N ARG A 63 5.51 6.57 9.03
CA ARG A 63 4.43 6.76 10.02
C ARG A 63 4.22 5.53 10.89
N LEU A 64 4.28 4.34 10.31
CA LEU A 64 4.20 3.09 11.07
C LEU A 64 5.40 2.93 12.00
N CYS A 65 6.59 3.35 11.54
CA CYS A 65 7.85 3.13 12.25
C CYS A 65 8.71 4.40 12.30
N PRO A 66 8.36 5.36 13.17
CA PRO A 66 9.05 6.65 13.32
C PRO A 66 10.54 6.53 13.68
N GLN A 67 10.91 5.46 14.38
CA GLN A 67 12.29 5.11 14.76
C GLN A 67 13.16 4.65 13.59
N GLY A 68 12.58 4.52 12.39
CA GLY A 68 13.21 3.98 11.19
C GLY A 68 12.60 2.64 10.80
N TYR A 69 12.69 2.32 9.51
CA TYR A 69 12.19 1.07 8.95
C TYR A 69 13.16 0.51 7.92
N ARG A 70 13.05 -0.79 7.68
CA ARG A 70 13.67 -1.47 6.55
C ARG A 70 12.60 -2.19 5.75
N ILE A 71 12.57 -1.97 4.43
CA ILE A 71 11.76 -2.79 3.53
C ILE A 71 12.41 -4.17 3.45
N ILE A 72 11.66 -5.21 3.83
CA ILE A 72 12.14 -6.60 3.81
C ILE A 72 11.55 -7.39 2.65
N ASN A 73 10.37 -6.99 2.16
CA ASN A 73 9.74 -7.57 0.99
C ASN A 73 8.79 -6.55 0.35
N GLU A 74 8.76 -6.53 -0.97
CA GLU A 74 7.84 -5.70 -1.75
C GLU A 74 7.35 -6.52 -2.94
N ARG A 75 6.05 -6.78 -2.97
CA ARG A 75 5.38 -7.53 -4.04
C ARG A 75 4.52 -6.57 -4.83
N GLU A 76 4.91 -6.30 -6.06
CA GLU A 76 4.13 -5.49 -6.98
C GLU A 76 3.04 -6.31 -7.69
N GLY A 77 1.92 -5.69 -8.01
CA GLY A 77 0.87 -6.32 -8.83
C GLY A 77 0.16 -7.49 -8.16
N VAL A 78 0.09 -7.53 -6.82
CA VAL A 78 -0.61 -8.57 -6.05
C VAL A 78 -2.08 -8.66 -6.46
N THR A 79 -2.68 -7.52 -6.78
CA THR A 79 -4.00 -7.47 -7.39
C THR A 79 -4.03 -6.40 -8.47
N ILE A 80 -4.48 -6.76 -9.67
CA ILE A 80 -4.67 -5.82 -10.79
C ILE A 80 -6.16 -5.67 -11.06
N ARG A 81 -6.66 -4.44 -11.12
CA ARG A 81 -8.10 -4.16 -11.34
C ARG A 81 -8.30 -3.07 -12.38
N PRO A 82 -9.36 -3.15 -13.21
CA PRO A 82 -9.71 -2.06 -14.13
C PRO A 82 -10.22 -0.83 -13.37
N ALA A 83 -9.85 0.36 -13.84
CA ALA A 83 -10.32 1.66 -13.37
C ALA A 83 -10.47 2.64 -14.54
N GLY A 84 -11.66 2.66 -15.15
CA GLY A 84 -11.88 3.34 -16.43
C GLY A 84 -11.00 2.73 -17.52
N ASP A 85 -10.29 3.57 -18.27
CA ASP A 85 -9.36 3.15 -19.33
C ASP A 85 -7.98 2.75 -18.80
N ARG A 86 -7.79 2.73 -17.48
CA ARG A 86 -6.51 2.43 -16.82
C ARG A 86 -6.60 1.19 -15.93
N LEU A 87 -5.43 0.70 -15.51
CA LEU A 87 -5.30 -0.38 -14.55
C LEU A 87 -4.79 0.15 -13.22
N LEU A 88 -5.34 -0.38 -12.13
CA LEU A 88 -4.82 -0.24 -10.78
C LEU A 88 -4.01 -1.47 -10.40
N SER A 89 -2.88 -1.25 -9.72
CA SER A 89 -2.00 -2.26 -9.18
C SER A 89 -1.90 -2.10 -7.67
N GLU A 90 -2.36 -3.10 -6.92
CA GLU A 90 -2.07 -3.22 -5.50
C GLU A 90 -0.68 -3.82 -5.31
N ASN A 91 0.17 -3.08 -4.60
CA ASN A 91 1.48 -3.53 -4.17
C ASN A 91 1.43 -3.79 -2.66
N ARG A 92 1.97 -4.91 -2.22
CA ARG A 92 2.03 -5.32 -0.81
C ARG A 92 3.44 -5.20 -0.30
N ILE A 93 3.61 -4.50 0.80
CA ILE A 93 4.91 -4.10 1.34
C ILE A 93 5.03 -4.64 2.76
N GLN A 94 6.14 -5.30 3.05
CA GLN A 94 6.51 -5.70 4.39
C GLN A 94 7.71 -4.89 4.86
N ILE A 95 7.59 -4.33 6.05
CA ILE A 95 8.66 -3.57 6.70
C ILE A 95 9.01 -4.20 8.03
N ALA A 96 10.29 -4.15 8.37
CA ALA A 96 10.78 -4.43 9.71
C ALA A 96 11.07 -3.12 10.43
N CYS A 97 10.62 -3.03 11.67
CA CYS A 97 10.70 -1.86 12.52
C CYS A 97 11.46 -2.21 13.79
N PRO A 98 12.53 -1.46 14.14
CA PRO A 98 13.22 -1.64 15.40
C PRO A 98 12.23 -1.54 16.56
N ALA A 99 12.24 -2.53 17.45
CA ALA A 99 11.47 -2.49 18.68
C ALA A 99 12.07 -1.47 19.68
#